data_AF-A0A2A3JXI5-F1
#
_entry.id   AF-A0A2A3JXI5-F1
#
_cell.length_a   1.000
_cell.length_b   1.000
_cell.length_c   1.000
_cell.angle_alpha   90.00
_cell.angle_beta   90.00
_cell.angle_gamma   90.00
#
_symmetry.space_group_name_H-M   'P 1'
#
loop_
_entity.id
_entity.type
_entity.pdbx_description
1 polymer ?
#
loop_
_entity_poly.entity_id
_entity_poly.type
_entity_poly.pdbx_seq_one_letter_code
_entity_poly.pdbx_strand_id
1 'polypeptide(L)'
;MKQLLLATALIALPVAVFSGVEHFVIGATAAPAQQGAGPSLGDLSKFAAIVSDTQKIAATGDLVAAEARITDLETAWDDAEEELRAKAPDPAGVETALSDLRATLADPTPFAAVGGAAQTLDGIAVTDAAGHPLPCEVMLSDLRDALSAGRASDTARPQIADLQSKATERCNADDDRRADAFSAQALALLTPTKVTR
;
A
#
# COMPACT_ATOMS: atom_id res chain seq x y z
N MET A 1 41.23 -35.86 -13.50
CA MET A 1 41.11 -34.51 -14.08
C MET A 1 39.72 -34.21 -14.64
N LYS A 2 39.15 -35.01 -15.57
CA LYS A 2 37.79 -34.78 -16.10
C LYS A 2 36.67 -34.81 -15.03
N GLN A 3 36.76 -35.72 -14.05
CA GLN A 3 35.78 -35.86 -12.96
C GLN A 3 35.85 -34.71 -11.93
N LEU A 4 37.02 -34.09 -11.75
CA LEU A 4 37.19 -32.95 -10.85
C LEU A 4 36.59 -31.68 -11.47
N LEU A 5 36.83 -31.45 -12.77
CA LEU A 5 36.27 -30.31 -13.51
C LEU A 5 34.74 -30.36 -13.59
N LEU A 6 34.16 -31.56 -13.73
CA LEU A 6 32.70 -31.73 -13.76
C LEU A 6 32.05 -31.40 -12.42
N ALA A 7 32.69 -31.81 -11.31
CA ALA A 7 32.22 -31.52 -9.96
C ALA A 7 32.28 -30.01 -9.63
N THR A 8 33.36 -29.32 -10.01
CA THR A 8 33.47 -27.87 -9.79
C THR A 8 32.41 -27.10 -10.61
N ALA A 9 32.14 -27.53 -11.84
CA ALA A 9 31.12 -26.91 -12.69
C ALA A 9 29.69 -27.11 -12.15
N LEU A 10 29.38 -28.29 -11.60
CA LEU A 10 28.06 -28.63 -11.05
C LEU A 10 27.72 -27.88 -9.76
N ILE A 11 28.73 -27.40 -9.01
CA ILE A 11 28.53 -26.60 -7.78
C ILE A 11 28.51 -25.11 -8.11
N ALA A 12 29.38 -24.63 -9.02
CA ALA A 12 29.49 -23.21 -9.33
C ALA A 12 28.24 -22.64 -10.03
N LEU A 13 27.58 -23.42 -10.89
CA LEU A 13 26.38 -23.02 -11.61
C LEU A 13 25.18 -22.70 -10.70
N PRO A 14 24.75 -23.60 -9.78
CA PRO A 14 23.63 -23.30 -8.89
C PRO A 14 23.93 -22.15 -7.92
N VAL A 15 25.18 -22.00 -7.45
CA VAL A 15 25.58 -20.88 -6.57
C VAL A 15 25.54 -19.53 -7.31
N ALA A 16 25.99 -19.50 -8.57
CA ALA A 16 25.94 -18.28 -9.39
C ALA A 16 24.50 -17.90 -9.78
N VAL A 17 23.64 -18.89 -10.05
CA VAL A 17 22.22 -18.66 -10.34
C VAL A 17 21.49 -18.13 -9.10
N PHE A 18 21.72 -18.71 -7.92
CA PHE A 18 21.09 -18.24 -6.68
C PHE A 18 21.53 -16.81 -6.31
N SER A 19 22.83 -16.52 -6.43
CA SER A 19 23.38 -15.17 -6.20
C SER A 19 22.86 -14.14 -7.21
N GLY A 20 22.67 -14.53 -8.47
CA GLY A 20 22.11 -13.67 -9.51
C GLY A 20 20.63 -13.35 -9.29
N VAL A 21 19.85 -14.30 -8.77
CA VAL A 21 18.43 -14.10 -8.45
C VAL A 21 18.25 -13.17 -7.25
N GLU A 22 19.05 -13.29 -6.19
CA GLU A 22 18.97 -12.37 -5.04
C GLU A 22 19.30 -10.92 -5.42
N HIS A 23 20.31 -10.70 -6.28
CA HIS A 23 20.63 -9.36 -6.76
C HIS A 23 19.59 -8.78 -7.73
N PHE A 24 18.87 -9.61 -8.48
CA PHE A 24 17.86 -9.14 -9.44
C PHE A 24 16.48 -8.93 -8.79
N VAL A 25 16.13 -9.69 -7.75
CA VAL A 25 14.82 -9.60 -7.08
C VAL A 25 14.77 -8.50 -6.00
N ILE A 26 15.89 -8.20 -5.33
CA ILE A 26 15.94 -7.17 -4.27
C ILE A 26 16.21 -5.76 -4.86
N GLY A 27 16.48 -5.66 -6.17
CA GLY A 27 16.77 -4.40 -6.86
C GLY A 27 15.56 -3.49 -7.15
N ALA A 28 14.36 -3.83 -6.69
CA ALA A 28 13.27 -2.87 -6.65
C ALA A 28 13.54 -1.86 -5.53
N THR A 29 14.21 -0.75 -5.86
CA THR A 29 14.21 0.43 -5.00
C THR A 29 12.76 0.86 -4.83
N ALA A 30 12.15 0.53 -3.68
CA ALA A 30 10.97 1.22 -3.23
C ALA A 30 11.25 2.72 -3.33
N ALA A 31 10.32 3.49 -3.91
CA ALA A 31 10.37 4.95 -3.80
C ALA A 31 10.63 5.30 -2.32
N PRO A 32 11.47 6.30 -2.02
CA PRO A 32 11.73 6.62 -0.63
C PRO A 32 10.37 6.94 0.00
N ALA A 33 9.91 6.06 0.90
CA ALA A 33 8.99 6.51 1.90
C ALA A 33 9.74 7.68 2.56
N GLN A 34 9.18 8.88 2.53
CA GLN A 34 9.63 9.94 3.41
C GLN A 34 9.45 9.39 4.82
N GLN A 35 10.52 8.79 5.34
CA GLN A 35 10.69 8.49 6.74
C GLN A 35 10.53 9.85 7.40
N GLY A 36 9.39 10.06 8.06
CA GLY A 36 9.19 11.26 8.86
C GLY A 36 10.43 11.45 9.72
N ALA A 37 10.93 12.68 9.77
CA ALA A 37 12.13 13.04 10.52
C ALA A 37 11.88 12.79 12.01
N GLY A 38 12.01 11.53 12.43
CA GLY A 38 12.06 11.15 13.82
C GLY A 38 13.31 11.76 14.46
N PRO A 39 13.31 11.98 15.78
CA PRO A 39 14.51 12.43 16.47
C PRO A 39 15.66 11.46 16.15
N SER A 40 16.81 11.99 15.73
CA SER A 40 18.01 11.17 15.58
C SER A 40 18.33 10.52 16.92
N LEU A 41 18.65 9.21 16.91
CA LEU A 41 19.09 8.48 18.10
C LEU A 41 20.43 8.97 18.65
N GLY A 42 21.09 9.91 17.95
CA GLY A 42 22.39 10.46 18.33
C GLY A 42 23.54 9.67 17.72
N ASP A 43 24.70 9.71 18.37
CA ASP A 43 25.90 9.00 17.92
C ASP A 43 25.84 7.51 18.32
N LEU A 44 25.78 6.62 17.32
CA LEU A 44 25.76 5.16 17.51
C LEU A 44 27.13 4.51 17.24
N SER A 45 28.19 5.30 17.07
CA SER A 45 29.52 4.81 16.66
C SER A 45 30.10 3.79 17.63
N LYS A 46 29.83 3.93 18.94
CA LYS A 46 30.27 2.97 19.97
C LYS A 46 29.67 1.58 19.72
N PHE A 47 28.36 1.49 19.49
CA PHE A 47 27.67 0.24 19.19
C PHE A 47 28.20 -0.40 17.90
N ALA A 48 28.35 0.40 16.84
CA ALA A 48 28.88 -0.07 15.56
C ALA A 48 30.32 -0.61 15.68
N ALA A 49 31.17 0.05 16.47
CA ALA A 49 32.53 -0.39 16.74
C ALA A 49 32.54 -1.74 17.47
N ILE A 50 31.74 -1.90 18.53
CA ILE A 50 31.64 -3.16 19.28
C ILE A 50 31.24 -4.32 18.35
N VAL A 51 30.20 -4.13 17.52
CA VAL A 51 29.76 -5.15 16.56
C VAL A 51 30.85 -5.49 15.55
N SER A 52 31.56 -4.49 15.03
CA SER A 52 32.68 -4.72 14.10
C SER A 52 33.82 -5.50 14.76
N ASP A 53 34.14 -5.19 16.02
CA ASP A 53 35.18 -5.89 16.77
C ASP A 53 34.79 -7.34 17.06
N THR A 54 33.54 -7.59 17.48
CA THR A 54 33.01 -8.95 17.67
C THR A 54 33.17 -9.78 16.39
N GLN A 55 32.80 -9.22 15.23
CA GLN A 55 32.93 -9.91 13.94
C GLN A 55 34.40 -10.23 13.61
N LYS A 56 35.31 -9.28 13.83
CA LYS A 56 36.75 -9.49 13.59
C LYS A 56 37.33 -10.56 14.51
N ILE A 57 37.00 -10.52 15.80
CA ILE A 57 37.46 -11.49 16.80
C ILE A 57 36.93 -12.89 16.44
N ALA A 58 35.63 -13.01 16.15
CA ALA A 58 35.02 -14.27 15.75
C ALA A 58 35.67 -14.87 14.49
N ALA A 59 36.04 -14.04 13.51
CA ALA A 59 36.72 -14.48 12.30
C ALA A 59 38.11 -15.09 12.55
N THR A 60 38.74 -14.80 13.71
CA THR A 60 40.00 -15.43 14.11
C THR A 60 39.82 -16.79 14.80
N GLY A 61 38.58 -17.17 15.11
CA GLY A 61 38.25 -18.40 15.85
C GLY A 61 38.25 -18.26 17.37
N ASP A 62 38.58 -17.08 17.91
CA ASP A 62 38.53 -16.80 19.34
C ASP A 62 37.10 -16.44 19.79
N LEU A 63 36.27 -17.47 19.97
CA LEU A 63 34.86 -17.29 20.33
C LEU A 63 34.66 -16.80 21.77
N VAL A 64 35.60 -17.10 22.67
CA VAL A 64 35.53 -16.64 24.07
C VAL A 64 35.74 -15.13 24.13
N ALA A 65 36.69 -14.60 23.36
CA ALA A 65 36.87 -13.16 23.25
C ALA A 65 35.71 -12.47 22.51
N ALA A 66 35.10 -13.14 21.51
CA ALA A 66 33.92 -12.61 20.83
C ALA A 66 32.71 -12.53 21.76
N GLU A 67 32.49 -13.55 22.60
CA GLU A 67 31.46 -13.55 23.65
C GLU A 67 31.66 -12.39 24.63
N ALA A 68 32.88 -12.20 25.13
CA ALA A 68 33.19 -11.06 26.01
C ALA A 68 32.85 -9.71 25.34
N ARG A 69 33.10 -9.58 24.03
CA ARG A 69 32.77 -8.36 23.28
C ARG A 69 31.26 -8.18 23.07
N ILE A 70 30.47 -9.26 23.08
CA ILE A 70 29.01 -9.18 23.09
C ILE A 70 28.51 -8.70 24.46
N THR A 71 29.11 -9.13 25.56
CA THR A 71 28.80 -8.59 26.90
C THR A 71 29.08 -7.09 27.00
N ASP A 72 30.14 -6.59 26.34
CA ASP A 72 30.39 -5.15 26.23
C ASP A 72 29.25 -4.41 25.50
N LEU A 73 28.61 -5.06 24.51
CA LEU A 73 27.48 -4.50 23.77
C LEU A 73 26.25 -4.36 24.67
N GLU A 74 25.94 -5.40 25.45
CA GLU A 74 24.85 -5.40 26.42
C GLU A 74 25.06 -4.28 27.44
N THR A 75 26.27 -4.19 28.00
CA THR A 75 26.62 -3.13 28.97
C THR A 75 26.49 -1.74 28.34
N ALA A 76 26.99 -1.57 27.11
CA ALA A 76 26.89 -0.29 26.40
C ALA A 76 25.44 0.10 26.11
N TRP A 77 24.55 -0.88 25.92
CA TRP A 77 23.13 -0.65 25.73
C TRP A 77 22.45 -0.29 27.05
N ASP A 78 22.71 -1.03 28.13
CA ASP A 78 22.19 -0.73 29.48
C ASP A 78 22.53 0.72 29.90
N ASP A 79 23.78 1.14 29.69
CA ASP A 79 24.24 2.50 30.00
C ASP A 79 23.49 3.58 29.20
N ALA A 80 23.11 3.28 27.95
CA ALA A 80 22.51 4.25 27.03
C ALA A 80 20.98 4.17 26.98
N GLU A 81 20.38 3.18 27.64
CA GLU A 81 18.99 2.78 27.45
C GLU A 81 18.01 3.92 27.74
N GLU A 82 18.19 4.61 28.87
CA GLU A 82 17.33 5.71 29.31
C GLU A 82 17.38 6.88 28.31
N GLU A 83 18.57 7.26 27.86
CA GLU A 83 18.77 8.34 26.90
C GLU A 83 18.20 8.01 25.52
N LEU A 84 18.39 6.77 25.05
CA LEU A 84 17.85 6.29 23.78
C LEU A 84 16.33 6.22 23.80
N ARG A 85 15.74 5.74 24.92
CA ARG A 85 14.27 5.74 25.08
C ARG A 85 13.68 7.14 25.15
N ALA A 86 14.37 8.11 25.76
CA ALA A 86 13.91 9.49 25.78
C ALA A 86 13.86 10.13 24.38
N LYS A 87 14.61 9.60 23.41
CA LYS A 87 14.60 10.03 22.01
C LYS A 87 13.59 9.25 21.15
N ALA A 88 12.92 8.24 21.71
CA ALA A 88 11.85 7.53 21.02
C ALA A 88 10.70 8.49 20.71
N PRO A 89 9.98 8.29 19.59
CA PRO A 89 8.79 9.07 19.30
C PRO A 89 7.76 8.96 20.43
N ASP A 90 7.04 10.05 20.70
CA ASP A 90 5.96 10.08 21.69
C ASP A 90 4.91 9.01 21.35
N PRO A 91 4.69 7.99 22.20
CA PRO A 91 3.74 6.92 21.91
C PRO A 91 2.30 7.43 21.77
N ALA A 92 1.91 8.48 22.53
CA ALA A 92 0.59 9.07 22.42
C ALA A 92 0.41 9.81 21.08
N GLY A 93 1.44 10.54 20.66
CA GLY A 93 1.52 11.18 19.35
C GLY A 93 1.45 10.17 18.20
N VAL A 94 2.11 9.01 18.31
CA VAL A 94 2.03 7.94 17.29
C VAL A 94 0.62 7.37 17.19
N GLU A 95 -0.04 7.10 18.31
CA GLU A 95 -1.42 6.59 18.31
C GLU A 95 -2.39 7.63 17.73
N THR A 96 -2.20 8.91 18.07
CA THR A 96 -2.98 10.02 17.52
C THR A 96 -2.80 10.09 16.01
N ALA A 97 -1.55 10.10 15.52
CA ALA A 97 -1.26 10.13 14.09
C ALA A 97 -1.83 8.92 13.34
N LEU A 98 -1.81 7.72 13.95
CA LEU A 98 -2.42 6.52 13.37
C LEU A 98 -3.95 6.62 13.33
N SER A 99 -4.57 7.14 14.39
CA SER A 99 -6.01 7.42 14.42
C SER A 99 -6.41 8.45 13.36
N ASP A 100 -5.65 9.53 13.22
CA ASP A 100 -5.89 10.59 12.22
C ASP A 100 -5.71 10.05 10.79
N LEU A 101 -4.68 9.23 10.56
CA LEU A 101 -4.49 8.55 9.28
C LEU A 101 -5.66 7.61 8.97
N ARG A 102 -6.12 6.81 9.95
CA ARG A 102 -7.29 5.93 9.77
C ARG A 102 -8.55 6.72 9.46
N ALA A 103 -8.78 7.84 10.14
CA ALA A 103 -9.92 8.72 9.86
C ALA A 103 -9.82 9.34 8.46
N THR A 104 -8.64 9.78 8.06
CA THR A 104 -8.39 10.32 6.71
C THR A 104 -8.53 9.27 5.64
N LEU A 105 -8.11 8.02 5.89
CA LEU A 105 -8.32 6.92 4.93
C LEU A 105 -9.78 6.48 4.86
N ALA A 106 -10.54 6.63 5.95
CA ALA A 106 -11.97 6.39 5.97
C ALA A 106 -12.74 7.49 5.21
N ASP A 107 -12.19 8.71 5.13
CA ASP A 107 -12.73 9.82 4.35
C ASP A 107 -11.61 10.59 3.61
N PRO A 108 -11.13 10.05 2.47
CA PRO A 108 -9.97 10.61 1.77
C PRO A 108 -10.32 11.80 0.87
N THR A 109 -11.54 12.34 0.93
CA THR A 109 -11.99 13.39 0.01
C THR A 109 -11.67 14.78 0.55
N PRO A 110 -10.80 15.59 -0.11
CA PRO A 110 -10.42 16.91 0.41
C PRO A 110 -11.50 17.99 0.26
N PHE A 111 -12.68 17.65 -0.27
CA PHE A 111 -13.71 18.62 -0.64
C PHE A 111 -15.09 17.96 -0.68
N ALA A 112 -15.63 17.58 0.48
CA ALA A 112 -17.08 17.47 0.61
C ALA A 112 -17.67 18.86 0.30
N ALA A 113 -18.51 18.93 -0.74
CA ALA A 113 -19.27 20.15 -1.02
C ALA A 113 -20.09 20.51 0.22
N VAL A 114 -19.83 21.68 0.80
CA VAL A 114 -20.60 22.22 1.92
C VAL A 114 -22.08 22.30 1.50
N GLY A 115 -22.92 21.42 2.06
CA GLY A 115 -24.39 21.40 1.84
C GLY A 115 -25.00 20.09 1.32
N GLY A 116 -24.47 18.94 1.75
CA GLY A 116 -24.79 17.58 1.26
C GLY A 116 -26.28 17.26 1.04
N ALA A 117 -26.66 17.24 -0.24
CA ALA A 117 -27.64 16.30 -0.76
C ALA A 117 -26.88 15.34 -1.67
N ALA A 118 -27.20 14.04 -1.61
CA ALA A 118 -26.66 13.06 -2.54
C ALA A 118 -26.83 13.57 -3.97
N GLN A 119 -25.74 13.73 -4.70
CA GLN A 119 -25.81 14.12 -6.09
C GLN A 119 -26.38 12.93 -6.87
N THR A 120 -27.36 13.20 -7.72
CA THR A 120 -27.97 12.16 -8.56
C THR A 120 -27.86 12.52 -10.03
N LEU A 121 -27.48 11.56 -10.86
CA LEU A 121 -27.56 11.63 -12.32
C LEU A 121 -28.68 10.67 -12.77
N ASP A 122 -29.70 11.18 -13.44
CA ASP A 122 -30.87 10.40 -13.90
C ASP A 122 -31.59 9.61 -12.79
N GLY A 123 -31.52 10.10 -11.55
CA GLY A 123 -32.12 9.46 -10.36
C GLY A 123 -31.25 8.35 -9.75
N ILE A 124 -30.01 8.18 -10.21
CA ILE A 124 -28.99 7.30 -9.63
C ILE A 124 -28.06 8.15 -8.79
N ALA A 125 -27.83 7.78 -7.53
CA ALA A 125 -26.89 8.47 -6.67
C ALA A 125 -25.46 8.24 -7.18
N VAL A 126 -24.68 9.33 -7.24
CA VAL A 126 -23.23 9.27 -7.56
C VAL A 126 -22.38 9.70 -6.37
N THR A 127 -23.00 10.33 -5.37
CA THR A 127 -22.40 10.57 -4.06
C THR A 127 -23.33 10.14 -2.95
N ASP A 128 -22.78 9.88 -1.76
CA ASP A 128 -23.56 9.72 -0.54
C ASP A 128 -24.10 11.08 -0.02
N ALA A 129 -24.78 11.03 1.14
CA ALA A 129 -25.37 12.21 1.77
C ALA A 129 -24.35 13.23 2.29
N ALA A 130 -23.11 12.80 2.55
CA ALA A 130 -22.01 13.67 2.94
C ALA A 130 -21.23 14.22 1.72
N GLY A 131 -21.58 13.77 0.50
CA GLY A 131 -21.00 14.23 -0.76
C GLY A 131 -19.82 13.38 -1.22
N HIS A 132 -19.57 12.23 -0.59
CA HIS A 132 -18.51 11.31 -0.98
C HIS A 132 -18.92 10.53 -2.22
N PRO A 133 -18.05 10.35 -3.23
CA PRO A 133 -18.33 9.46 -4.35
C PRO A 133 -18.71 8.07 -3.85
N LEU A 134 -19.79 7.49 -4.39
CA LEU A 134 -20.18 6.14 -4.00
C LEU A 134 -19.13 5.12 -4.47
N PRO A 135 -18.90 4.05 -3.70
CA PRO A 135 -18.08 2.94 -4.16
C PRO A 135 -18.58 2.39 -5.49
N CYS A 136 -17.66 1.97 -6.34
CA CYS A 136 -17.95 1.52 -7.69
C CYS A 136 -18.99 0.38 -7.73
N GLU A 137 -18.94 -0.56 -6.78
CA GLU A 137 -19.90 -1.65 -6.65
C GLU A 137 -21.32 -1.19 -6.30
N VAL A 138 -21.46 -0.10 -5.53
CA VAL A 138 -22.76 0.50 -5.18
C VAL A 138 -23.35 1.17 -6.40
N MET A 139 -22.57 2.01 -7.09
CA MET A 139 -23.04 2.69 -8.32
C MET A 139 -23.42 1.68 -9.42
N LEU A 140 -22.65 0.60 -9.60
CA LEU A 140 -22.98 -0.49 -10.53
C LEU A 140 -24.21 -1.29 -10.10
N SER A 141 -24.52 -1.36 -8.80
CA SER A 141 -25.77 -1.95 -8.31
C SER A 141 -26.96 -1.06 -8.65
N ASP A 142 -26.88 0.23 -8.36
CA ASP A 142 -27.97 1.17 -8.63
C ASP A 142 -28.25 1.30 -10.14
N LEU A 143 -27.21 1.22 -10.98
CA LEU A 143 -27.37 1.16 -12.45
C LEU A 143 -28.14 -0.11 -12.88
N ARG A 144 -27.86 -1.27 -12.29
CA ARG A 144 -28.61 -2.51 -12.56
C ARG A 144 -30.07 -2.40 -12.12
N ASP A 145 -30.31 -1.79 -10.97
CA ASP A 145 -31.66 -1.59 -10.46
C ASP A 145 -32.45 -0.61 -11.35
N ALA A 146 -31.81 0.46 -11.82
CA ALA A 146 -32.40 1.38 -12.78
C ALA A 146 -32.75 0.71 -14.13
N LEU A 147 -31.88 -0.17 -14.63
CA LEU A 147 -32.15 -0.95 -15.85
C LEU A 147 -33.30 -1.93 -15.65
N SER A 148 -33.35 -2.59 -14.49
CA SER A 148 -34.44 -3.50 -14.12
C SER A 148 -35.78 -2.76 -13.97
N ALA A 149 -35.74 -1.48 -13.57
CA ALA A 149 -36.88 -0.58 -13.52
C ALA A 149 -37.31 -0.01 -14.90
N GLY A 150 -36.68 -0.45 -16.00
CA GLY A 150 -37.07 -0.05 -17.36
C GLY A 150 -36.63 1.36 -17.76
N ARG A 151 -35.60 1.92 -17.11
CA ARG A 151 -35.07 3.27 -17.39
C ARG A 151 -34.16 3.36 -18.63
N ALA A 152 -34.22 2.36 -19.51
CA ALA A 152 -33.48 2.34 -20.76
C ALA A 152 -34.42 1.95 -21.91
N SER A 153 -34.27 2.61 -23.05
CA SER A 153 -34.97 2.19 -24.27
C SER A 153 -34.42 0.85 -24.78
N ASP A 154 -35.26 0.05 -25.44
CA ASP A 154 -34.85 -1.25 -25.98
C ASP A 154 -33.67 -1.14 -26.97
N THR A 155 -33.55 -0.01 -27.66
CA THR A 155 -32.43 0.28 -28.57
C THR A 155 -31.13 0.59 -27.84
N ALA A 156 -31.18 1.25 -26.67
CA ALA A 156 -30.00 1.62 -25.88
C ALA A 156 -29.50 0.49 -24.96
N ARG A 157 -30.38 -0.46 -24.59
CA ARG A 157 -30.07 -1.56 -23.67
C ARG A 157 -28.79 -2.36 -24.01
N PRO A 158 -28.53 -2.75 -25.27
CA PRO A 158 -27.31 -3.48 -25.60
C PRO A 158 -26.03 -2.67 -25.34
N GLN A 159 -26.05 -1.37 -25.66
CA GLN A 159 -24.92 -0.48 -25.44
C GLN A 159 -24.68 -0.23 -23.95
N ILE A 160 -25.76 -0.05 -23.18
CA ILE A 160 -25.65 0.09 -21.72
C ILE A 160 -25.08 -1.18 -21.08
N ALA A 161 -25.50 -2.37 -21.53
CA ALA A 161 -24.97 -3.63 -21.01
C ALA A 161 -23.47 -3.81 -21.30
N ASP A 162 -23.00 -3.42 -22.49
CA ASP A 162 -21.58 -3.43 -22.84
C ASP A 162 -20.77 -2.46 -21.96
N LEU A 163 -21.27 -1.23 -21.78
CA LEU A 163 -20.64 -0.23 -20.90
C LEU A 163 -20.60 -0.70 -19.44
N GLN A 164 -21.65 -1.35 -18.96
CA GLN A 164 -21.71 -1.92 -17.62
C GLN A 164 -20.69 -3.05 -17.45
N SER A 165 -20.54 -3.93 -18.45
CA SER A 165 -19.53 -5.00 -18.42
C SER A 165 -18.12 -4.41 -18.34
N LYS A 166 -17.83 -3.39 -19.16
CA LYS A 166 -16.54 -2.68 -19.14
C LYS A 166 -16.30 -1.97 -17.82
N ALA A 167 -17.31 -1.30 -17.28
CA ALA A 167 -17.23 -0.66 -15.97
C ALA A 167 -16.92 -1.69 -14.88
N THR A 168 -17.59 -2.83 -14.88
CA THR A 168 -17.36 -3.93 -13.92
C THR A 168 -15.96 -4.51 -14.02
N GLU A 169 -15.46 -4.74 -15.25
CA GLU A 169 -14.09 -5.21 -15.45
C GLU A 169 -13.05 -4.23 -14.89
N ARG A 170 -13.25 -2.93 -15.12
CA ARG A 170 -12.34 -1.88 -14.65
C ARG A 170 -12.40 -1.71 -13.13
N CYS A 171 -13.60 -1.81 -12.58
CA CYS A 171 -13.87 -1.82 -11.14
C CYS A 171 -13.15 -2.98 -10.43
N ASN A 172 -13.28 -4.20 -10.96
CA ASN A 172 -12.58 -5.38 -10.44
C ASN A 172 -11.05 -5.27 -10.57
N ALA A 173 -10.58 -4.43 -11.50
CA ALA A 173 -9.16 -4.15 -11.71
C ALA A 173 -8.65 -2.93 -10.90
N ASP A 174 -9.43 -2.44 -9.93
CA ASP A 174 -9.10 -1.27 -9.08
C ASP A 174 -8.78 -0.01 -9.89
N ASP A 175 -9.46 0.14 -11.04
CA ASP A 175 -9.28 1.25 -11.95
C ASP A 175 -10.56 2.08 -12.03
N ASP A 176 -10.80 2.78 -10.93
CA ASP A 176 -12.00 3.58 -10.69
C ASP A 176 -12.23 4.62 -11.77
N ARG A 177 -11.16 5.30 -12.24
CA ARG A 177 -11.29 6.36 -13.25
C ARG A 177 -11.90 5.87 -14.55
N ARG A 178 -11.48 4.70 -15.05
CA ARG A 178 -12.07 4.14 -16.27
C ARG A 178 -13.42 3.51 -15.99
N ALA A 179 -13.64 2.93 -14.82
CA ALA A 179 -14.94 2.41 -14.39
C ALA A 179 -16.01 3.52 -14.34
N ASP A 180 -15.68 4.66 -13.74
CA ASP A 180 -16.53 5.85 -13.65
C ASP A 180 -16.83 6.43 -15.03
N ALA A 181 -15.83 6.49 -15.92
CA ALA A 181 -16.02 6.98 -17.27
C ALA A 181 -17.00 6.11 -18.10
N PHE A 182 -16.94 4.77 -17.95
CA PHE A 182 -17.91 3.88 -18.60
C PHE A 182 -19.30 3.97 -17.95
N SER A 183 -19.36 4.12 -16.63
CA SER A 183 -20.61 4.29 -15.90
C SER A 183 -21.32 5.60 -16.28
N ALA A 184 -20.58 6.72 -16.41
CA ALA A 184 -21.09 7.99 -16.89
C ALA A 184 -21.64 7.91 -18.33
N GLN A 185 -20.96 7.17 -19.21
CA GLN A 185 -21.46 6.90 -20.57
C GLN A 185 -22.76 6.08 -20.55
N ALA A 186 -22.87 5.10 -19.64
CA ALA A 186 -24.06 4.29 -19.50
C ALA A 186 -25.24 5.11 -18.97
N LEU A 187 -25.00 5.95 -17.96
CA LEU A 187 -25.97 6.88 -17.39
C LEU A 187 -26.54 7.83 -18.47
N ALA A 188 -25.68 8.39 -19.32
CA ALA A 188 -26.11 9.29 -20.40
C ALA A 188 -27.05 8.65 -21.45
N LEU A 189 -27.17 7.32 -21.47
CA LEU A 189 -28.08 6.57 -22.35
C LEU A 189 -29.40 6.19 -21.66
N LEU A 190 -29.54 6.46 -20.36
CA LEU A 190 -30.79 6.26 -19.63
C LEU A 190 -31.84 7.29 -20.05
N THR A 191 -33.10 6.91 -19.94
CA THR A 191 -34.20 7.84 -20.15
C THR A 191 -34.44 8.63 -18.86
N PRO A 192 -34.46 9.99 -18.92
CA PRO A 192 -34.73 10.80 -17.74
C PRO A 192 -36.06 10.41 -17.12
N THR A 193 -36.10 10.27 -15.80
CA THR A 193 -37.36 10.05 -15.09
C THR A 193 -38.27 11.25 -15.32
N LYS A 194 -39.50 11.02 -15.80
CA LYS A 194 -40.54 12.06 -15.77
C LYS A 194 -40.86 12.34 -14.32
N VAL A 195 -40.35 13.46 -13.79
CA VAL A 195 -40.81 14.00 -12.52
C VAL A 195 -42.23 14.55 -12.75
N THR A 196 -43.24 13.72 -12.53
CA THR A 196 -44.61 14.21 -12.32
C THR A 196 -44.62 14.95 -10.99
N ARG A 197 -44.58 16.28 -11.07
CA ARG A 197 -44.71 17.20 -9.94
C ARG A 197 -46.15 17.23 -9.44
#